data_AF-A0A7J3Z8M3-F1
#
_entry.id   AF-A0A7J3Z8M3-F1
#
_cell.length_a   1.000
_cell.length_b   1.000
_cell.length_c   1.000
_cell.angle_alpha   90.00
_cell.angle_beta   90.00
_cell.angle_gamma   90.00
#
_symmetry.space_group_name_H-M   'P 1'
#
loop_
_entity.id
_entity.type
_entity.pdbx_description
1 polymer ?
#
loop_
_entity_poly.entity_id
_entity_poly.type
_entity_poly.pdbx_seq_one_letter_code
_entity_poly.pdbx_strand_id
1 'polypeptide(L)'
;MEEVFKTKNKSIFLSKSVSPSARGNTSLALILVEGLGFVLLGFLILYLSFSYNDYLFYALLVIAVLSLAIGFHIMLALAMYITGFRK
;
A
#
# COMPACT_ATOMS: atom_id res chain seq x y z
N MET A 1 54.42 15.84 29.94
CA MET A 1 54.86 15.45 28.58
C MET A 1 55.19 13.97 28.72
N GLU A 2 54.48 13.02 28.15
CA GLU A 2 53.68 12.95 26.93
C GLU A 2 52.61 11.86 27.09
N GLU A 3 51.68 11.90 26.15
CA GLU A 3 50.62 10.98 25.75
C GLU A 3 50.85 9.48 26.11
N VAL A 4 49.83 8.65 26.34
CA VAL A 4 49.04 8.06 25.26
C VAL A 4 47.68 7.57 25.78
N PHE A 5 46.66 8.14 25.17
CA PHE A 5 45.28 7.71 25.11
C PHE A 5 45.19 6.24 24.63
N LYS A 6 44.65 5.34 25.45
CA LYS A 6 44.16 4.04 24.95
C LYS A 6 42.80 3.75 25.54
N THR A 7 41.83 4.59 25.17
CA THR A 7 40.41 4.27 25.22
C THR A 7 40.16 3.01 24.40
N LYS A 8 40.13 1.88 25.11
CA LYS A 8 39.71 0.58 24.61
C LYS A 8 38.28 0.73 24.11
N ASN A 9 38.18 0.79 22.79
CA ASN A 9 37.00 0.84 21.94
C ASN A 9 35.90 -0.10 22.47
N LYS A 10 35.05 0.41 23.37
CA LYS A 10 33.92 -0.34 23.94
C LYS A 10 32.70 -0.03 23.06
N SER A 11 32.60 -0.82 21.99
CA SER A 11 31.34 -1.21 21.35
C SER A 11 30.35 -0.08 21.07
N ILE A 12 30.50 0.57 19.90
CA ILE A 12 29.46 1.35 19.20
C ILE A 12 28.40 0.40 18.59
N PHE A 13 28.21 -0.78 19.17
CA PHE A 13 27.22 -1.79 18.78
C PHE A 13 25.98 -1.75 19.68
N LEU A 14 25.63 -0.58 20.20
CA LEU A 14 24.33 -0.34 20.81
C LEU A 14 23.30 -0.12 19.70
N SER A 15 22.89 -1.26 19.12
CA SER A 15 21.50 -1.63 18.88
C SER A 15 20.53 -0.45 18.74
N LYS A 16 20.53 0.20 17.58
CA LYS A 16 19.31 0.82 17.07
C LYS A 16 18.41 -0.34 16.66
N SER A 17 17.63 -0.85 17.61
CA SER A 17 16.51 -1.75 17.33
C SER A 17 15.52 -0.96 16.48
N VAL A 18 15.77 -0.93 15.18
CA VAL A 18 14.73 -0.58 14.20
C VAL A 18 13.71 -1.69 14.33
N SER A 19 12.69 -1.42 15.15
CA SER A 19 11.58 -2.31 15.37
C SER A 19 11.02 -2.74 14.00
N PRO A 20 11.08 -4.03 13.63
CA PRO A 20 10.56 -4.50 12.34
C PRO A 20 9.04 -4.28 12.22
N SER A 21 8.38 -4.01 13.36
CA SER A 21 6.95 -3.79 13.47
C SER A 21 6.42 -2.60 12.67
N ALA A 22 7.25 -1.59 12.39
CA ALA A 22 6.84 -0.45 11.56
C ALA A 22 6.70 -0.83 10.08
N ARG A 23 7.49 -1.80 9.60
CA ARG A 23 7.55 -2.17 8.17
C ARG A 23 6.32 -2.93 7.71
N GLY A 24 5.77 -3.80 8.56
CA GLY A 24 4.55 -4.56 8.26
C GLY A 24 3.31 -3.67 8.15
N ASN A 25 3.16 -2.70 9.06
CA ASN A 25 2.00 -1.81 9.07
C ASN A 25 2.03 -0.80 7.91
N THR A 26 3.21 -0.29 7.52
CA THR A 26 3.35 0.59 6.34
C THR A 26 2.99 -0.14 5.05
N SER A 27 3.37 -1.41 4.89
CA SER A 27 3.04 -2.19 3.70
C SER A 27 1.54 -2.47 3.60
N LEU A 28 0.88 -2.80 4.71
CA LEU A 28 -0.58 -3.03 4.72
C LEU A 28 -1.37 -1.74 4.45
N ALA A 29 -0.94 -0.61 5.00
CA ALA A 29 -1.56 0.69 4.74
C ALA A 29 -1.45 1.07 3.26
N LEU A 30 -0.30 0.79 2.63
CA LEU A 30 -0.07 1.09 1.22
C LEU A 30 -0.95 0.24 0.30
N ILE A 31 -1.08 -1.06 0.57
CA ILE A 31 -2.01 -1.96 -0.14
C ILE A 31 -3.46 -1.50 0.04
N LEU A 32 -3.81 -1.03 1.24
CA LEU A 32 -5.15 -0.52 1.51
C LEU A 32 -5.45 0.75 0.70
N VAL A 33 -4.50 1.69 0.65
CA VAL A 33 -4.61 2.92 -0.16
C VAL A 33 -4.67 2.57 -1.65
N GLU A 34 -3.89 1.62 -2.12
CA GLU A 34 -3.87 1.19 -3.52
C GLU A 34 -5.22 0.61 -3.94
N GLY A 35 -5.75 -0.37 -3.20
CA GLY A 35 -7.04 -0.97 -3.55
C GLY A 35 -8.19 0.05 -3.46
N LEU A 36 -8.19 0.94 -2.46
CA LEU A 36 -9.20 1.98 -2.34
C LEU A 36 -9.07 3.02 -3.47
N GLY A 37 -7.84 3.32 -3.89
CA GLY A 37 -7.53 4.17 -5.03
C GLY A 37 -8.12 3.63 -6.33
N PHE A 38 -7.95 2.33 -6.61
CA PHE A 38 -8.56 1.68 -7.78
C PHE A 38 -10.09 1.67 -7.74
N VAL A 39 -10.69 1.51 -6.55
CA VAL A 39 -12.15 1.59 -6.39
C VAL A 39 -12.65 3.01 -6.69
N LEU A 40 -12.03 4.02 -6.09
CA LEU A 40 -12.38 5.43 -6.32
C LEU A 40 -12.18 5.83 -7.78
N LEU A 41 -11.07 5.40 -8.39
CA LEU A 41 -10.79 5.65 -9.80
C LEU A 41 -11.86 5.02 -10.69
N GLY A 42 -12.28 3.79 -10.40
CA GLY A 42 -13.35 3.11 -11.12
C GLY A 42 -14.67 3.88 -11.05
N PHE A 43 -15.07 4.33 -9.86
CA PHE A 43 -16.27 5.17 -9.70
C PHE A 43 -16.16 6.52 -10.40
N LEU A 44 -14.99 7.16 -10.35
CA LEU A 44 -14.75 8.42 -11.05
C LEU A 44 -14.90 8.24 -12.56
N ILE A 45 -14.31 7.19 -13.14
CA ILE A 45 -14.41 6.90 -14.57
C ILE A 45 -15.86 6.55 -14.94
N LEU A 46 -16.57 5.78 -14.12
CA LEU A 46 -18.01 5.52 -14.29
C LEU A 46 -18.82 6.81 -14.30
N TYR A 47 -18.56 7.71 -13.35
CA TYR A 47 -19.23 9.01 -13.30
C TYR A 47 -18.96 9.83 -14.56
N LEU A 48 -17.69 9.90 -15.00
CA LEU A 48 -17.34 10.57 -16.26
C LEU A 48 -17.99 9.91 -17.47
N SER A 49 -18.13 8.58 -17.47
CA SER A 49 -18.70 7.84 -18.60
C SER A 49 -20.09 8.34 -18.96
N PHE A 50 -20.92 8.68 -17.96
CA PHE A 50 -22.27 9.20 -18.17
C PHE A 50 -22.33 10.58 -18.86
N SER A 51 -21.21 11.29 -18.96
CA SER A 51 -21.15 12.52 -19.77
C SER A 51 -21.06 12.24 -21.28
N TYR A 52 -20.81 10.99 -21.68
CA TYR A 52 -20.65 10.58 -23.07
C TYR A 52 -21.77 9.62 -23.48
N ASN A 53 -22.28 9.74 -24.71
CA ASN A 53 -23.34 8.87 -25.26
C ASN A 53 -22.88 7.98 -26.43
N ASP A 54 -21.58 8.00 -26.74
CA ASP A 54 -21.01 7.33 -27.91
C ASP A 54 -20.14 6.13 -27.53
N TYR A 55 -19.34 5.60 -28.46
CA TYR A 55 -18.35 4.55 -28.22
C TYR A 55 -17.43 4.80 -27.02
N LEU A 56 -17.18 6.07 -26.68
CA LEU A 56 -16.42 6.48 -25.50
C LEU A 56 -17.09 6.04 -24.20
N PHE A 57 -18.42 6.04 -24.12
CA PHE A 57 -19.16 5.51 -22.96
C PHE A 57 -18.77 4.06 -22.70
N TYR A 58 -18.84 3.21 -23.73
CA TYR A 58 -18.53 1.79 -23.60
C TYR A 58 -17.05 1.55 -23.25
N ALA A 59 -16.12 2.31 -23.84
CA ALA A 59 -14.71 2.22 -23.50
C ALA A 59 -14.46 2.60 -22.03
N LEU A 60 -15.02 3.72 -21.57
CA LEU A 60 -14.90 4.18 -20.19
C LEU A 60 -15.57 3.21 -19.21
N LEU A 61 -16.72 2.63 -19.59
CA LEU A 61 -17.42 1.63 -18.79
C LEU A 61 -16.54 0.39 -18.57
N VAL A 62 -15.91 -0.13 -19.64
CA VAL A 62 -14.98 -1.27 -19.53
C VAL A 62 -13.80 -0.94 -18.62
N ILE A 63 -13.19 0.23 -18.79
CA ILE A 63 -12.07 0.68 -17.96
C ILE A 63 -12.50 0.78 -16.49
N ALA A 64 -13.68 1.36 -16.23
CA ALA A 64 -14.19 1.50 -14.87
C ALA A 64 -14.46 0.14 -14.21
N VAL A 65 -15.05 -0.80 -14.95
CA VAL A 65 -15.28 -2.17 -14.46
C VAL A 65 -13.96 -2.88 -14.16
N LEU A 66 -12.95 -2.75 -15.02
CA LEU A 66 -11.61 -3.31 -14.77
C LEU A 66 -10.96 -2.70 -13.53
N SER A 67 -11.04 -1.37 -13.39
CA SER A 67 -10.51 -0.67 -12.21
C SER A 67 -11.19 -1.13 -10.92
N LEU A 68 -12.53 -1.25 -10.92
CA LEU A 68 -13.29 -1.76 -9.78
C LEU A 68 -12.92 -3.21 -9.47
N ALA A 69 -12.81 -4.07 -10.48
CA ALA A 69 -12.45 -5.47 -10.29
C ALA A 69 -11.07 -5.62 -9.62
N ILE A 70 -10.08 -4.85 -10.08
CA ILE A 70 -8.73 -4.81 -9.47
C ILE A 70 -8.81 -4.32 -8.02
N GLY A 71 -9.50 -3.19 -7.79
CA GLY A 71 -9.66 -2.63 -6.45
C GLY A 71 -10.33 -3.60 -5.47
N PHE A 72 -11.42 -4.25 -5.88
CA PHE A 72 -12.09 -5.27 -5.07
C PHE A 72 -11.22 -6.50 -4.85
N HIS A 73 -10.46 -6.94 -5.84
CA HIS A 73 -9.54 -8.08 -5.69
C HIS A 73 -8.47 -7.79 -4.63
N ILE A 74 -7.85 -6.61 -4.67
CA ILE A 74 -6.85 -6.17 -3.67
C ILE A 74 -7.49 -6.10 -2.28
N MET A 75 -8.67 -5.48 -2.17
CA MET A 75 -9.41 -5.39 -0.90
C MET A 75 -9.77 -6.77 -0.33
N LEU A 76 -10.20 -7.70 -1.19
CA LEU A 76 -10.54 -9.06 -0.79
C LEU A 76 -9.29 -9.82 -0.34
N ALA A 77 -8.18 -9.73 -1.09
CA ALA A 77 -6.91 -10.32 -0.71
C ALA A 77 -6.40 -9.79 0.63
N LEU A 78 -6.52 -8.47 0.85
CA LEU A 78 -6.18 -7.84 2.12
C LEU A 78 -7.09 -8.31 3.26
N ALA A 79 -8.40 -8.42 3.03
CA ALA A 79 -9.35 -8.91 4.03
C ALA A 79 -9.07 -10.37 4.40
N MET A 80 -8.78 -11.23 3.41
CA MET A 80 -8.36 -12.62 3.64
C MET A 80 -7.04 -12.71 4.40
N TYR A 81 -6.07 -11.85 4.08
CA TYR A 81 -4.82 -11.74 4.82
C TYR A 81 -5.10 -11.39 6.29
N ILE A 82 -5.82 -10.31 6.57
CA ILE A 82 -6.11 -9.87 7.95
C ILE A 82 -6.90 -10.93 8.75
N THR A 83 -7.85 -11.61 8.11
CA THR A 83 -8.67 -12.64 8.76
C THR A 83 -7.91 -13.96 8.95
N GLY A 84 -6.99 -14.31 8.05
CA GLY A 84 -6.16 -15.51 8.11
C GLY A 84 -5.09 -15.48 9.20
N PHE A 85 -4.52 -14.31 9.50
CA PHE A 85 -3.55 -14.12 10.60
C PHE A 85 -4.21 -14.05 12.00
N ARG A 86 -5.55 -14.14 12.08
CA ARG A 86 -6.32 -14.08 13.34
C ARG A 86 -6.68 -15.46 13.91
N LYS A 87 -6.33 -16.56 13.23
CA LYS A 87 -6.44 -17.94 13.74
C LYS A 87 -5.07 -18.44 14.19
#